data_AF-A0A528C7Y4-F1
#
_entry.id   AF-A0A528C7Y4-F1
#
_cell.length_a   1.000
_cell.length_b   1.000
_cell.length_c   1.000
_cell.angle_alpha   90.00
_cell.angle_beta   90.00
_cell.angle_gamma   90.00
#
_symmetry.space_group_name_H-M   'P 1'
#
loop_
_entity.id
_entity.type
_entity.pdbx_description
1 polymer ?
#
loop_
_entity_poly.entity_id
_entity_poly.type
_entity_poly.pdbx_seq_one_letter_code
_entity_poly.pdbx_strand_id
1 'polypeptide(L)' 'PPDGAMADYMASLDRLIERDDRLLLPGHGGPVTAPRSFMRELKTHRRMREHAILGQIRRGDRTIKDMVK' A
#
# COMPACT_ATOMS: atom_id res chain seq x y z
N PRO A 1 7.38 -3.98 -11.56
CA PRO A 1 8.26 -2.78 -11.46
C PRO A 1 9.05 -2.79 -10.14
N PRO A 2 10.37 -3.05 -10.17
CA PRO A 2 11.22 -3.08 -8.98
C PRO A 2 11.69 -1.70 -8.48
N ASP A 3 11.52 -0.63 -9.28
CA ASP A 3 12.08 0.70 -8.97
C ASP A 3 11.15 1.64 -8.18
N GLY A 4 10.05 1.12 -7.64
CA GLY A 4 9.07 1.94 -6.92
C GLY A 4 9.54 2.33 -5.52
N ALA A 5 9.59 3.63 -5.22
CA ALA A 5 9.79 4.12 -3.85
C ALA A 5 8.48 4.04 -3.05
N MET A 6 8.47 3.27 -1.96
CA MET A 6 7.26 3.12 -1.14
C MET A 6 6.84 4.43 -0.47
N ALA A 7 7.79 5.31 -0.14
CA ALA A 7 7.50 6.64 0.40
C ALA A 7 6.66 7.49 -0.58
N ASP A 8 7.07 7.56 -1.86
CA ASP A 8 6.37 8.31 -2.89
C ASP A 8 4.97 7.74 -3.18
N TYR A 9 4.86 6.41 -3.15
CA TYR A 9 3.57 5.73 -3.28
C TYR A 9 2.63 6.09 -2.12
N MET A 10 3.11 6.04 -0.87
CA MET A 10 2.31 6.39 0.31
C MET A 10 1.91 7.87 0.32
N ALA A 11 2.79 8.77 -0.12
CA ALA A 11 2.47 10.19 -0.31
C ALA A 11 1.40 10.39 -1.40
N SER A 12 1.45 9.60 -2.48
CA SER A 12 0.43 9.63 -3.52
C SER A 12 -0.94 9.15 -3.02
N LEU A 13 -0.98 8.15 -2.14
CA LEU A 13 -2.23 7.73 -1.48
C LEU A 13 -2.80 8.86 -0.61
N ASP A 14 -1.95 9.59 0.13
CA ASP A 14 -2.40 10.73 0.94
C ASP A 14 -3.03 11.83 0.09
N ARG A 15 -2.38 12.19 -1.03
CA ARG A 15 -2.94 13.15 -1.99
C ARG A 15 -4.31 12.73 -2.52
N LEU A 16 -4.51 11.43 -2.78
CA LEU A 16 -5.81 10.91 -3.25
C LEU A 16 -6.86 10.83 -2.14
N ILE A 17 -6.46 10.65 -0.87
CA ILE A 17 -7.37 10.66 0.29
C ILE A 17 -7.87 12.07 0.59
N GLU A 18 -7.01 13.07 0.39
CA GLU A 18 -7.34 14.48 0.56
C GLU A 18 -8.19 15.03 -0.59
N ARG A 19 -8.14 14.38 -1.76
CA ARG A 19 -9.00 14.70 -2.90
C ARG A 19 -10.43 14.20 -2.63
N ASP A 20 -11.42 15.07 -2.77
CA ASP A 20 -12.83 14.74 -2.53
C ASP A 20 -13.49 14.06 -3.75
N ASP A 21 -12.83 13.01 -4.29
CA ASP A 21 -13.36 12.29 -5.43
C ASP A 21 -14.59 11.45 -5.05
N ARG A 22 -15.56 11.44 -5.95
CA ARG A 22 -16.76 10.60 -5.84
C ARG A 22 -16.66 9.28 -6.61
N LEU A 23 -15.71 9.17 -7.54
CA LEU A 23 -15.52 7.99 -8.39
C LEU A 23 -14.06 7.90 -8.82
N LEU A 24 -13.48 6.71 -8.75
CA LEU A 24 -12.21 6.40 -9.40
C LEU A 24 -12.43 5.32 -10.48
N LEU A 25 -11.81 5.52 -11.63
CA LEU A 25 -11.79 4.59 -12.76
C LEU A 25 -10.35 4.07 -12.93
N PRO A 26 -9.97 2.99 -12.23
CA PRO A 26 -8.60 2.49 -12.26
C PRO A 26 -8.28 1.79 -13.58
N GLY A 27 -6.98 1.67 -13.91
CA GLY A 27 -6.54 0.94 -15.10
C GLY A 27 -6.82 -0.56 -15.05
N HIS A 28 -7.07 -1.13 -13.86
CA HIS A 28 -7.45 -2.51 -13.65
C HIS A 28 -8.51 -2.62 -12.55
N GLY A 29 -9.37 -3.63 -12.62
CA GLY A 29 -10.49 -3.81 -11.70
C GLY A 29 -11.72 -2.99 -12.09
N GLY A 30 -12.72 -2.97 -11.21
CA GLY A 30 -13.95 -2.20 -11.42
C GLY A 30 -13.87 -0.77 -10.91
N PRO A 31 -14.87 0.07 -11.23
CA PRO A 31 -15.00 1.41 -10.66
C PRO A 31 -15.05 1.40 -9.13
N VAL A 32 -14.42 2.39 -8.50
CA VAL A 32 -14.45 2.58 -7.04
C VAL A 32 -15.36 3.75 -6.69
N THR A 33 -16.52 3.44 -6.10
CA THR A 33 -17.56 4.43 -5.73
C THR A 33 -17.40 4.99 -4.31
N ALA A 34 -16.48 4.44 -3.51
CA ALA A 34 -16.11 4.97 -2.20
C ALA A 34 -14.59 5.27 -2.12
N PRO A 35 -14.07 6.25 -2.89
CA PRO A 35 -12.63 6.47 -3.07
C PRO A 35 -11.86 6.65 -1.76
N ARG A 36 -12.38 7.49 -0.85
CA ARG A 36 -11.70 7.80 0.40
C ARG A 36 -11.58 6.61 1.36
N SER A 37 -12.59 5.74 1.42
CA SER A 37 -12.49 4.51 2.24
C SER A 37 -11.47 3.56 1.63
N PHE A 38 -11.61 3.31 0.33
CA PHE A 38 -10.73 2.43 -0.41
C PHE A 38 -9.26 2.84 -0.30
N MET A 39 -8.93 4.12 -0.48
CA MET A 39 -7.56 4.61 -0.37
C MET A 39 -6.99 4.49 1.06
N ARG A 40 -7.82 4.71 2.09
CA ARG A 40 -7.41 4.52 3.49
C ARG A 40 -7.15 3.05 3.83
N GLU A 41 -8.00 2.15 3.32
CA GLU A 41 -7.82 0.70 3.48
C GLU A 41 -6.54 0.24 2.78
N LEU A 42 -6.29 0.72 1.55
CA LEU A 42 -5.07 0.42 0.81
C LEU A 42 -3.82 0.93 1.56
N LYS A 43 -3.86 2.16 2.07
CA LYS A 43 -2.76 2.73 2.89
C LYS A 43 -2.52 1.89 4.16
N THR A 44 -3.59 1.49 4.84
CA THR A 44 -3.52 0.64 6.04
C THR A 44 -2.89 -0.71 5.72
N HIS A 45 -3.33 -1.38 4.66
CA HIS A 45 -2.78 -2.65 4.22
C HIS A 45 -1.26 -2.55 3.93
N ARG A 46 -0.80 -1.45 3.34
CA ARG A 46 0.64 -1.22 3.09
C ARG A 46 1.44 -1.10 4.39
N ARG A 47 0.93 -0.36 5.38
CA ARG A 47 1.56 -0.27 6.71
C ARG A 47 1.59 -1.61 7.42
N MET A 48 0.53 -2.41 7.31
CA MET A 48 0.51 -3.77 7.87
C MET A 48 1.60 -4.65 7.26
N ARG A 49 1.79 -4.58 5.93
CA ARG A 49 2.87 -5.31 5.24
C ARG A 49 4.26 -4.85 5.69
N GLU A 50 4.46 -3.54 5.85
CA GLU A 50 5.71 -3.00 6.40
C GLU A 50 5.99 -3.51 7.81
N HIS A 51 5.00 -3.48 8.70
CA HIS A 51 5.14 -4.04 10.05
C HIS A 51 5.43 -5.55 10.04
N ALA A 52 4.82 -6.31 9.12
CA ALA A 52 5.11 -7.73 8.96
C ALA A 52 6.57 -7.98 8.56
N ILE A 53 7.11 -7.19 7.62
CA ILE A 53 8.52 -7.26 7.20
C ILE A 53 9.45 -6.94 8.38
N LEU A 54 9.18 -5.86 9.12
CA LEU A 54 9.93 -5.54 10.34
C LEU A 54 9.84 -6.67 11.38
N GLY A 55 8.70 -7.35 11.46
CA GLY A 55 8.50 -8.55 12.27
C GLY A 55 9.47 -9.67 11.91
N GLN A 56 9.61 -10.00 10.62
CA GLN A 56 10.52 -11.05 10.17
C GLN A 56 11.99 -10.71 10.42
N ILE A 57 12.38 -9.46 10.17
CA ILE A 57 13.75 -8.98 10.47
C ILE A 57 14.07 -9.15 11.96
N ARG A 58 13.12 -8.77 12.85
CA ARG A 58 13.29 -8.95 14.30
C ARG A 58 13.37 -10.41 14.73
N ARG A 59 12.70 -11.32 14.01
CA ARG A 59 12.76 -12.77 14.24
C ARG A 59 14.09 -13.39 13.79
N GLY A 60 14.89 -12.66 13.02
CA GLY A 60 16.22 -13.07 12.59
C GLY A 60 16.31 -13.48 11.13
N ASP A 61 15.23 -13.35 10.34
CA ASP A 61 15.29 -13.61 8.90
C ASP A 61 16.24 -12.61 8.22
N ARG A 62 17.21 -13.13 7.45
CA ARG A 62 18.27 -12.32 6.83
C ARG A 62 18.24 -12.31 5.31
N THR A 63 17.48 -13.20 4.68
CA THR A 63 17.37 -13.25 3.22
C THR A 63 15.94 -12.98 2.76
N ILE A 64 15.81 -12.49 1.52
CA ILE A 64 14.49 -12.25 0.91
C ILE A 64 13.68 -13.56 0.87
N LYS A 65 14.32 -14.69 0.58
CA LYS A 65 13.66 -16.00 0.53
C LYS A 65 13.06 -16.38 1.88
N ASP A 66 13.70 -15.99 2.99
CA ASP A 66 13.17 -16.26 4.33
C ASP A 66 11.91 -15.44 4.61
N MET A 67 11.86 -14.20 4.10
CA MET A 67 10.78 -13.25 4.35
C MET A 67 9.52 -13.45 3.49
N VAL A 68 9.62 -14.12 2.34
CA VAL A 68 8.52 -14.23 1.33
C VAL A 68 7.90 -15.64 1.29
N LYS A 69 7.90 -16.35 2.42
CA LYS A 69 7.23 -17.66 2.55
C LYS A 69 5.71 -17.55 2.55
#